data_AF-A0A2W6ZBB0-F1
#
_entry.id   AF-A0A2W6ZBB0-F1
#
_cell.length_a   1.000
_cell.length_b   1.000
_cell.length_c   1.000
_cell.angle_alpha   90.00
_cell.angle_beta   90.00
_cell.angle_gamma   90.00
#
_symmetry.space_group_name_H-M   'P 1'
#
loop_
_entity.id
_entity.type
_entity.pdbx_description
1 polymer ?
#
loop_
_entity_poly.entity_id
_entity_poly.type
_entity_poly.pdbx_seq_one_letter_code
_entity_poly.pdbx_strand_id
1 'polypeptide(L)'
;MEDRTIYLLAALLGGAILPVQVAINTLLRRYVGEPMQVTFISYLAGTIASLGICSLARYSLPSAAAISQTSWWMWIGGCLGTLYVWSTIFATPKIGAALALALTIAGQMIASLFLDHYGVIGLTKYTASPTRIAGAVLVVLGVSLVAYVKR
;
A
#
# COMPACT_ATOMS: atom_id res chain seq x y z
N MET A 1 4.23 13.59 23.32
CA MET A 1 4.76 12.52 22.43
C MET A 1 5.56 13.25 21.36
N GLU A 2 6.84 12.94 21.15
CA GLU A 2 7.60 13.54 20.03
C GLU A 2 6.81 13.36 18.72
N ASP A 3 6.78 14.39 17.87
CA ASP A 3 6.04 14.38 16.60
C ASP A 3 6.37 13.14 15.77
N ARG A 4 7.64 12.67 15.83
CA ARG A 4 8.11 11.45 15.17
C ARG A 4 7.35 10.19 15.58
N THR A 5 7.03 10.03 16.87
CA THR A 5 6.36 8.83 17.39
C THR A 5 4.94 8.71 16.85
N ILE A 6 4.25 9.83 16.64
CA ILE A 6 2.90 9.84 16.06
C ILE A 6 2.92 9.30 14.62
N TYR A 7 3.88 9.74 13.80
CA TYR A 7 4.03 9.24 12.43
C TYR A 7 4.37 7.74 12.38
N LEU A 8 5.24 7.26 13.29
CA LEU A 8 5.59 5.85 13.38
C LEU A 8 4.39 4.99 13.76
N LEU A 9 3.61 5.42 14.76
CA LEU A 9 2.40 4.71 15.18
C LEU A 9 1.32 4.72 14.09
N ALA A 10 1.12 5.86 13.41
CA ALA A 10 0.17 5.95 12.31
C ALA A 10 0.53 5.00 11.16
N ALA A 11 1.81 4.93 10.78
CA ALA A 11 2.28 4.01 9.75
C ALA A 11 2.11 2.53 10.16
N LEU A 12 2.43 2.20 11.42
CA LEU A 12 2.28 0.85 11.95
C LEU A 12 0.81 0.42 11.96
N LEU A 13 -0.09 1.30 12.45
CA LEU A 13 -1.53 1.04 12.46
C LEU A 13 -2.09 0.91 11.04
N GLY A 14 -1.64 1.76 10.11
CA GLY A 14 -2.01 1.67 8.69
C GLY A 14 -1.65 0.30 8.09
N GLY A 15 -0.45 -0.20 8.40
CA GLY A 15 -0.01 -1.54 7.99
C GLY A 15 -0.84 -2.67 8.65
N ALA A 16 -1.16 -2.54 9.93
CA ALA A 16 -1.93 -3.52 10.69
C ALA A 16 -3.38 -3.68 10.21
N ILE A 17 -3.94 -2.68 9.52
CA ILE A 17 -5.29 -2.74 8.93
C ILE A 17 -5.31 -3.60 7.64
N LEU A 18 -4.18 -3.70 6.93
CA LEU A 18 -4.13 -4.39 5.63
C LEU A 18 -4.54 -5.88 5.68
N PRO A 19 -4.12 -6.70 6.68
CA PRO A 19 -4.63 -8.06 6.84
C PRO A 19 -6.15 -8.16 6.91
N VAL A 20 -6.80 -7.23 7.64
CA VAL A 20 -8.26 -7.18 7.76
C VAL A 20 -8.89 -6.86 6.40
N GLN A 21 -8.33 -5.89 5.68
CA GLN A 21 -8.77 -5.52 4.33
C GLN A 21 -8.66 -6.71 3.36
N VAL A 22 -7.52 -7.40 3.36
CA VAL A 22 -7.29 -8.57 2.50
C VAL A 22 -8.28 -9.70 2.83
N ALA A 23 -8.56 -9.93 4.11
CA ALA A 23 -9.55 -10.92 4.53
C ALA A 23 -10.97 -10.56 4.05
N ILE A 24 -11.40 -9.31 4.28
CA ILE A 24 -12.71 -8.82 3.83
C ILE A 24 -12.85 -8.93 2.31
N ASN A 25 -11.86 -8.46 1.54
CA ASN A 25 -11.90 -8.53 0.08
C ASN A 25 -11.90 -9.98 -0.42
N THR A 26 -11.15 -10.88 0.23
CA THR A 26 -11.14 -12.31 -0.11
C THR A 26 -12.49 -12.97 0.18
N LEU A 27 -13.18 -12.57 1.25
CA LEU A 27 -14.55 -13.02 1.54
C LEU A 27 -15.53 -12.47 0.50
N LEU A 28 -15.45 -11.17 0.19
CA LEU A 28 -16.31 -10.52 -0.80
C LEU A 28 -16.17 -11.17 -2.19
N ARG A 29 -14.95 -11.59 -2.55
CA ARG A 29 -14.68 -12.35 -3.79
C ARG A 29 -15.54 -13.60 -3.92
N ARG A 30 -15.87 -14.28 -2.81
CA ARG A 30 -16.71 -15.50 -2.85
C ARG A 30 -18.13 -15.23 -3.37
N TYR A 31 -18.59 -13.98 -3.26
CA TYR A 31 -19.94 -13.57 -3.67
C TYR A 31 -19.94 -12.80 -4.99
N VAL A 32 -18.92 -11.97 -5.22
CA VAL A 32 -18.83 -11.11 -6.41
C VAL A 32 -18.20 -11.85 -7.60
N GLY A 33 -17.34 -12.84 -7.35
CA GLY A 33 -16.67 -13.64 -8.38
C GLY A 33 -15.25 -13.16 -8.67
N GLU A 34 -15.10 -12.12 -9.51
CA GLU A 34 -13.79 -11.75 -10.05
C GLU A 34 -13.00 -10.80 -9.13
N PRO A 35 -11.67 -11.01 -8.93
CA PRO A 35 -10.82 -10.13 -8.12
C PRO A 35 -10.88 -8.65 -8.49
N MET A 36 -11.00 -8.35 -9.79
CA MET A 36 -11.06 -6.96 -10.26
C MET A 36 -12.39 -6.30 -9.92
N GLN A 37 -13.50 -7.05 -9.94
CA GLN A 37 -14.81 -6.53 -9.51
C GLN A 37 -14.82 -6.21 -8.02
N VAL A 38 -14.23 -7.08 -7.19
CA VAL A 38 -14.03 -6.82 -5.76
C VAL A 38 -13.19 -5.58 -5.55
N THR A 39 -12.08 -5.45 -6.28
CA THR A 39 -11.20 -4.28 -6.20
C THR A 39 -11.96 -3.00 -6.54
N PHE A 40 -12.74 -2.99 -7.61
CA PHE A 40 -13.58 -1.86 -8.00
C PHE A 40 -14.56 -1.46 -6.90
N ILE A 41 -15.28 -2.43 -6.31
CA ILE A 41 -16.23 -2.18 -5.21
C ILE A 41 -15.49 -1.61 -3.99
N SER A 42 -14.34 -2.16 -3.61
CA SER A 42 -13.55 -1.66 -2.48
C SER A 42 -13.03 -0.24 -2.71
N TYR A 43 -12.64 0.10 -3.94
CA TYR A 43 -12.23 1.46 -4.31
C TYR A 43 -13.41 2.44 -4.30
N LEU A 44 -14.60 2.02 -4.73
CA LEU A 44 -15.80 2.84 -4.64
C LEU A 44 -16.16 3.13 -3.17
N ALA A 45 -16.17 2.10 -2.32
CA ALA A 45 -16.38 2.25 -0.88
C ALA A 45 -15.32 3.16 -0.23
N GLY A 46 -14.05 2.97 -0.59
CA GLY A 46 -12.94 3.83 -0.14
C GLY A 46 -13.09 5.28 -0.59
N THR A 47 -13.56 5.52 -1.82
CA THR A 47 -13.84 6.86 -2.35
C THR A 47 -14.93 7.54 -1.52
N ILE A 48 -16.05 6.86 -1.27
CA ILE A 48 -17.15 7.37 -0.44
C ILE A 48 -16.66 7.66 0.99
N ALA A 49 -15.90 6.75 1.59
CA ALA A 49 -15.34 6.93 2.92
C ALA A 49 -14.39 8.15 2.97
N SER A 50 -13.51 8.29 1.99
CA SER A 50 -12.59 9.44 1.91
C SER A 50 -13.33 10.76 1.74
N LEU A 51 -14.38 10.79 0.92
CA LEU A 51 -15.23 11.97 0.74
C LEU A 51 -15.90 12.36 2.06
N GLY A 52 -16.49 11.38 2.76
CA GLY A 52 -17.09 11.61 4.08
C GLY A 52 -16.10 12.16 5.11
N ILE A 53 -14.89 11.60 5.17
CA ILE A 53 -13.82 12.09 6.06
C ILE A 53 -13.44 13.53 5.71
N CYS A 54 -13.22 13.84 4.43
CA CYS A 54 -12.91 15.20 3.98
C CYS A 54 -14.03 16.20 4.33
N SER A 55 -15.29 15.81 4.17
CA SER A 55 -16.44 16.63 4.53
C SER A 55 -16.55 16.87 6.04
N LEU A 56 -16.36 15.83 6.86
CA LEU A 56 -16.40 15.93 8.33
C LEU A 56 -15.24 16.77 8.87
N ALA A 57 -14.05 16.61 8.30
CA ALA A 57 -12.86 17.40 8.65
C ALA A 57 -12.89 18.82 8.06
N ARG A 58 -13.89 19.15 7.24
CA ARG A 58 -14.05 20.45 6.56
C ARG A 58 -12.83 20.87 5.75
N TYR A 59 -12.18 19.91 5.10
CA TYR A 59 -11.08 20.22 4.19
C TYR A 59 -11.59 21.03 3.00
N SER A 60 -10.91 22.13 2.69
CA SER A 60 -11.22 22.94 1.51
C SER A 60 -10.91 22.14 0.24
N LEU A 61 -11.73 22.34 -0.79
CA LEU A 61 -11.43 21.79 -2.10
C LEU A 61 -10.12 22.40 -2.63
N PRO A 62 -9.27 21.61 -3.31
CA PRO A 62 -8.07 22.15 -3.93
C PRO A 62 -8.45 23.20 -4.97
N SER A 63 -7.71 24.32 -4.99
CA SER A 63 -7.95 25.38 -5.96
C SER A 63 -7.58 24.93 -7.38
N ALA A 64 -8.23 25.50 -8.40
CA ALA A 64 -7.90 25.21 -9.80
C ALA A 64 -6.42 25.48 -10.11
N ALA A 65 -5.83 26.51 -9.50
CA ALA A 65 -4.42 26.85 -9.61
C ALA A 65 -3.49 25.80 -8.97
N ALA A 66 -3.93 25.09 -7.92
CA ALA A 66 -3.16 23.99 -7.34
C ALA A 66 -3.24 22.74 -8.24
N ILE A 67 -4.41 22.44 -8.78
CA ILE A 67 -4.62 21.31 -9.71
C ILE A 67 -3.81 21.50 -10.99
N SER A 68 -3.76 22.72 -11.54
CA SER A 68 -3.02 23.02 -12.78
C SER A 68 -1.50 22.89 -12.66
N GLN A 69 -0.96 22.88 -11.44
CA GLN A 69 0.48 22.64 -11.19
C GLN A 69 0.82 21.15 -11.11
N THR A 70 -0.17 20.26 -11.09
CA THR A 70 0.07 18.81 -11.07
C THR A 70 0.45 18.29 -12.45
N SER A 71 1.12 17.14 -12.49
CA SER A 71 1.43 16.43 -13.73
C SER A 71 0.60 15.15 -13.85
N TRP A 72 0.31 14.70 -15.07
CA TRP A 72 -0.61 13.57 -15.32
C TRP A 72 -0.23 12.29 -14.56
N TRP A 73 1.07 12.01 -14.41
CA TRP A 73 1.55 10.83 -13.68
C TRP A 73 1.24 10.86 -12.18
N MET A 74 0.98 12.03 -11.58
CA MET A 74 0.58 12.13 -10.17
C MET A 74 -0.80 11.51 -9.93
N TRP A 75 -1.62 11.39 -10.98
CA TRP A 75 -2.99 10.90 -10.91
C TRP A 75 -3.10 9.37 -11.08
N ILE A 76 -2.03 8.69 -11.48
CA ILE A 76 -2.04 7.24 -11.70
C ILE A 76 -1.92 6.44 -10.39
N GLY A 77 -1.76 7.12 -9.24
CA GLY A 77 -1.62 6.45 -7.94
C GLY A 77 -2.79 5.51 -7.61
N GLY A 78 -4.02 5.90 -7.98
CA GLY A 78 -5.19 5.04 -7.86
C GLY A 78 -5.12 3.79 -8.74
N CYS A 79 -4.57 3.90 -9.95
CA CYS A 79 -4.35 2.77 -10.86
C CYS A 79 -3.31 1.79 -10.30
N LEU A 80 -2.21 2.28 -9.73
CA LEU A 80 -1.18 1.45 -9.10
C LEU A 80 -1.74 0.72 -7.86
N GLY A 81 -2.52 1.42 -7.04
CA GLY A 81 -3.18 0.82 -5.89
C GLY A 81 -4.23 -0.24 -6.29
N THR A 82 -4.93 -0.04 -7.41
CA THR A 82 -5.85 -1.04 -7.97
C THR A 82 -5.11 -2.35 -8.26
N LEU A 83 -3.94 -2.28 -8.90
CA LEU A 83 -3.11 -3.47 -9.16
C LEU A 83 -2.63 -4.13 -7.87
N TYR A 84 -2.25 -3.34 -6.87
CA TYR A 84 -1.88 -3.85 -5.55
C TYR A 84 -3.04 -4.62 -4.90
N VAL A 85 -4.21 -4.00 -4.75
CA VAL A 85 -5.38 -4.65 -4.12
C VAL A 85 -5.79 -5.89 -4.91
N TRP A 86 -5.87 -5.80 -6.23
CA TRP A 86 -6.13 -6.95 -7.11
C TRP A 86 -5.14 -8.10 -6.86
N SER A 87 -3.84 -7.83 -6.79
CA SER A 87 -2.81 -8.85 -6.58
C SER A 87 -2.98 -9.58 -5.25
N THR A 88 -3.37 -8.87 -4.19
CA THR A 88 -3.61 -9.48 -2.88
C THR A 88 -4.84 -10.39 -2.91
N ILE A 89 -5.93 -9.98 -3.57
CA ILE A 89 -7.16 -10.78 -3.71
C ILE A 89 -6.94 -12.00 -4.61
N PHE A 90 -6.12 -11.85 -5.65
CA PHE A 90 -5.76 -12.92 -6.56
C PHE A 90 -4.87 -13.98 -5.90
N ALA A 91 -3.82 -13.54 -5.18
CA ALA A 91 -2.83 -14.42 -4.59
C ALA A 91 -3.31 -15.09 -3.30
N THR A 92 -4.06 -14.37 -2.45
CA THR A 92 -4.42 -14.81 -1.09
C THR A 92 -5.07 -16.20 -1.04
N PRO A 93 -6.01 -16.59 -1.91
CA PRO A 93 -6.59 -17.93 -1.86
C PRO A 93 -5.60 -19.06 -2.14
N LYS A 94 -4.52 -18.81 -2.89
CA LYS A 94 -3.51 -19.82 -3.25
C LYS A 94 -2.39 -19.89 -2.22
N ILE A 95 -1.90 -18.75 -1.77
CA ILE A 95 -0.70 -18.66 -0.93
C ILE A 95 -0.98 -18.18 0.50
N GLY A 96 -2.22 -17.85 0.83
CA GLY A 96 -2.64 -17.31 2.13
C GLY A 96 -2.30 -15.83 2.32
N ALA A 97 -3.06 -15.14 3.19
CA ALA A 97 -2.96 -13.70 3.39
C ALA A 97 -1.61 -13.28 3.97
N ALA A 98 -1.08 -14.04 4.95
CA ALA A 98 0.20 -13.74 5.58
C ALA A 98 1.35 -13.72 4.56
N LEU A 99 1.45 -14.73 3.69
CA LEU A 99 2.50 -14.80 2.68
C LEU A 99 2.30 -13.76 1.56
N ALA A 100 1.06 -13.50 1.14
CA ALA A 100 0.77 -12.46 0.14
C ALA A 100 1.19 -11.07 0.61
N LEU A 101 0.90 -10.72 1.87
CA LEU A 101 1.31 -9.45 2.47
C LEU A 101 2.82 -9.39 2.71
N ALA A 102 3.43 -10.49 3.18
CA ALA A 102 4.87 -10.59 3.37
C ALA A 102 5.62 -10.32 2.05
N LEU A 103 5.21 -10.97 0.95
CA LEU A 103 5.80 -10.74 -0.37
C LEU A 103 5.55 -9.31 -0.89
N THR A 104 4.39 -8.73 -0.58
CA THR A 104 4.12 -7.32 -0.90
C THR A 104 5.13 -6.41 -0.21
N ILE A 105 5.36 -6.60 1.09
CA ILE A 105 6.31 -5.80 1.87
C ILE A 105 7.73 -5.95 1.30
N ALA A 106 8.14 -7.17 0.95
CA ALA A 106 9.44 -7.39 0.29
C ALA A 106 9.56 -6.59 -1.03
N GLY A 107 8.55 -6.68 -1.90
CA GLY A 107 8.52 -5.91 -3.14
C GLY A 107 8.56 -4.40 -2.92
N GLN A 108 7.81 -3.90 -1.92
CA GLN A 108 7.80 -2.49 -1.52
C GLN A 108 9.18 -2.03 -1.02
N MET A 109 9.89 -2.83 -0.23
CA MET A 109 11.23 -2.50 0.25
C MET A 109 12.25 -2.42 -0.89
N ILE A 110 12.22 -3.39 -1.81
CA ILE A 110 13.11 -3.38 -2.99
C ILE A 110 12.83 -2.16 -3.87
N ALA A 111 11.55 -1.86 -4.16
CA ALA A 111 11.16 -0.70 -4.94
C ALA A 111 11.53 0.61 -4.24
N SER A 112 11.30 0.73 -2.93
CA SER A 112 11.63 1.92 -2.13
C SER A 112 13.13 2.20 -2.13
N LEU A 113 13.99 1.19 -2.00
CA LEU A 113 15.44 1.40 -2.10
C LEU A 113 15.83 2.03 -3.45
N PHE A 114 15.21 1.59 -4.54
CA PHE A 114 15.47 2.13 -5.87
C PHE A 114 14.94 3.57 -6.01
N LEU A 115 13.67 3.78 -5.65
CA LEU A 115 13.01 5.09 -5.77
C LEU A 115 13.68 6.16 -4.91
N ASP A 116 13.99 5.82 -3.66
CA ASP A 116 14.60 6.74 -2.70
C ASP A 116 16.05 7.07 -3.04
N HIS A 117 16.82 6.08 -3.50
CA HIS A 117 18.23 6.27 -3.81
C HIS A 117 18.42 7.21 -4.99
N TYR A 118 17.62 7.03 -6.05
CA TYR A 118 17.69 7.87 -7.24
C TYR A 118 16.86 9.16 -7.11
N GLY A 119 16.02 9.28 -6.08
CA GLY A 119 15.07 10.41 -5.94
C GLY A 119 14.11 10.47 -7.12
N VAL A 120 13.69 9.29 -7.60
CA VAL A 120 12.77 9.17 -8.74
C VAL A 120 11.49 9.94 -8.39
N ILE A 121 10.79 10.47 -9.40
CA ILE A 121 9.54 11.24 -9.26
C ILE A 121 9.61 12.46 -8.32
N GLY A 122 10.81 13.00 -8.08
CA GLY A 122 11.01 14.19 -7.26
C GLY A 122 10.98 13.93 -5.74
N LEU A 123 11.13 12.67 -5.33
CA LEU A 123 11.21 12.29 -3.92
C LEU A 123 12.49 12.84 -3.28
N THR A 124 12.40 13.15 -1.98
CA THR A 124 13.58 13.43 -1.16
C THR A 124 14.55 12.25 -1.28
N LYS A 125 15.77 12.54 -1.75
CA LYS A 125 16.79 11.51 -1.91
C LYS A 125 17.22 11.00 -0.54
N TYR A 126 16.98 9.71 -0.32
CA TYR A 126 17.54 8.99 0.82
C TYR A 126 18.49 7.94 0.29
N THR A 127 19.78 8.12 0.53
CA THR A 127 20.82 7.18 0.09
C THR A 127 20.54 5.77 0.61
N ALA A 128 20.72 4.76 -0.26
CA ALA A 128 20.70 3.36 0.12
C ALA A 128 21.99 3.04 0.91
N SER A 129 22.04 3.45 2.17
CA SER A 129 23.16 3.14 3.05
C SER A 129 23.27 1.63 3.25
N PRO A 130 24.46 1.11 3.58
CA PRO A 130 24.64 -0.31 3.90
C PRO A 130 23.66 -0.81 4.98
N THR A 131 23.32 0.04 5.95
CA THR A 131 22.34 -0.26 7.01
C THR A 131 20.91 -0.42 6.49
N ARG A 132 20.46 0.42 5.54
CA ARG A 132 19.13 0.29 4.93
C ARG A 132 19.06 -0.94 4.02
N ILE A 133 20.12 -1.21 3.27
CA ILE A 133 20.23 -2.41 2.44
C ILE A 133 20.17 -3.65 3.33
N ALA A 134 20.95 -3.69 4.42
CA ALA A 134 20.91 -4.79 5.38
C ALA A 134 19.50 -4.98 5.99
N GLY A 135 18.82 -3.89 6.36
CA GLY A 135 17.44 -3.94 6.84
C GLY A 135 16.47 -4.54 5.81
N ALA A 136 16.54 -4.12 4.55
CA ALA A 136 15.71 -4.68 3.48
C ALA A 136 16.02 -6.17 3.23
N VAL A 137 17.30 -6.56 3.27
CA VAL A 137 17.70 -7.97 3.18
C VAL A 137 17.09 -8.79 4.32
N LEU A 138 17.14 -8.30 5.57
CA LEU A 138 16.52 -8.97 6.71
C LEU A 138 15.00 -9.13 6.54
N VAL A 139 14.32 -8.12 5.99
CA VAL A 139 12.89 -8.24 5.65
C VAL A 139 12.67 -9.35 4.62
N VAL A 140 13.43 -9.36 3.52
CA VAL A 140 13.31 -10.40 2.48
C VAL A 140 13.60 -11.81 3.03
N LEU A 141 14.59 -11.96 3.90
CA LEU A 141 14.88 -13.22 4.59
C LEU A 141 13.73 -13.63 5.52
N GLY A 142 13.17 -12.70 6.28
CA GLY A 142 11.99 -12.96 7.12
C GLY A 142 10.79 -13.43 6.30
N VAL A 143 10.53 -12.81 5.15
CA VAL A 143 9.49 -13.24 4.21
C VAL A 143 9.77 -14.64 3.65
N SER A 144 11.04 -14.95 3.36
CA SER A 144 11.46 -16.28 2.90
C SER A 144 11.19 -17.37 3.94
N LEU A 145 11.41 -17.06 5.23
CA LEU A 145 11.07 -17.97 6.34
C LEU A 145 9.56 -18.18 6.46
N VAL A 146 8.76 -17.11 6.36
CA VAL A 146 7.28 -17.22 6.34
C VAL A 146 6.81 -18.08 5.17
N ALA A 147 7.44 -17.94 4.00
CA ALA A 147 7.13 -18.74 2.82
C ALA A 147 7.46 -20.23 3.02
N TYR A 148 8.57 -20.52 3.71
CA TYR A 148 9.03 -21.90 3.97
C TYR A 148 8.06 -22.68 4.86
N VAL A 149 7.51 -22.05 5.90
CA VAL A 149 6.59 -22.69 6.87
C VAL A 149 5.26 -23.12 6.24
N LYS A 150 4.91 -22.60 5.06
CA LYS A 150 3.62 -22.83 4.41
C LYS A 150 3.66 -23.91 3.30
N ARG A 151 4.82 -24.53 3.07
CA ARG A 151 4.94 -25.77 2.29
C ARG A 151 4.64 -26.98 3.18
#